data_AF-A0A9E3DKK6-F1
#
_entry.id   AF-A0A9E3DKK6-F1
#
_cell.length_a   1.000
_cell.length_b   1.000
_cell.length_c   1.000
_cell.angle_alpha   90.00
_cell.angle_beta   90.00
_cell.angle_gamma   90.00
#
_symmetry.space_group_name_H-M   'P 1'
#
loop_
_entity.id
_entity.type
_entity.pdbx_description
1 polymer ?
#
loop_
_entity_poly.entity_id
_entity_poly.type
_entity_poly.pdbx_seq_one_letter_code
_entity_poly.pdbx_strand_id
1 'polypeptide(L)'
;MSIDWRISSFNGALLAAYFIPTWAILACRIMVAPIRSIFERPNVSLALFASDHLHLAAIGMVRTAWLLALGRLIVVGFFAVFIMLLTRPAIRRGGGCDEALAVALGIGSLICFAMMAMAALVHEPEAMRLHATELLMLLGTAIVMLVERPAKRQAGQGTQTPALGEPQLLHREPA
;
A
#
# COMPACT_ATOMS: atom_id res chain seq x y z
N MET A 1 -23.30 11.82 -15.04
CA MET A 1 -23.07 11.03 -13.81
C MET A 1 -21.63 11.32 -13.39
N SER A 2 -21.40 12.25 -12.45
CA SER A 2 -20.03 12.57 -12.00
C SER A 2 -19.50 11.37 -11.22
N ILE A 3 -18.45 10.73 -11.72
CA ILE A 3 -17.72 9.72 -10.96
C ILE A 3 -16.82 10.49 -10.01
N ASP A 4 -17.32 10.79 -8.81
CA ASP A 4 -16.55 11.44 -7.75
C ASP A 4 -15.53 10.44 -7.18
N TRP A 5 -14.50 10.11 -7.97
CA TRP A 5 -13.34 9.34 -7.52
C TRP A 5 -12.27 10.30 -7.01
N ARG A 6 -11.77 10.01 -5.80
CA ARG A 6 -10.59 10.68 -5.24
C ARG A 6 -9.37 10.32 -6.08
N ILE A 7 -8.47 11.28 -6.25
CA ILE A 7 -7.29 11.10 -7.11
C ILE A 7 -6.35 10.04 -6.50
N SER A 8 -6.24 10.00 -5.16
CA SER A 8 -5.51 8.97 -4.41
C SER A 8 -6.08 7.58 -4.66
N SER A 9 -7.41 7.42 -4.69
CA SER A 9 -8.04 6.12 -4.95
C SER A 9 -7.80 5.63 -6.38
N PHE A 10 -7.84 6.54 -7.37
CA PHE A 10 -7.52 6.21 -8.75
C PHE A 10 -6.05 5.83 -8.92
N ASN A 11 -5.14 6.64 -8.38
CA ASN A 11 -3.71 6.39 -8.45
C ASN A 11 -3.32 5.09 -7.71
N GLY A 12 -3.88 4.88 -6.52
CA GLY A 12 -3.70 3.64 -5.77
C GLY A 12 -4.20 2.40 -6.53
N ALA A 13 -5.27 2.53 -7.32
CA ALA A 13 -5.76 1.42 -8.14
C ALA A 13 -4.82 1.09 -9.32
N LEU A 14 -4.29 2.11 -9.99
CA LEU A 14 -3.25 1.95 -11.03
C LEU A 14 -1.99 1.30 -10.46
N LEU A 15 -1.57 1.78 -9.29
CA LEU A 15 -0.41 1.24 -8.58
C LEU A 15 -0.62 -0.23 -8.22
N ALA A 16 -1.78 -0.58 -7.66
CA ALA A 16 -2.14 -1.96 -7.37
C ALA A 16 -2.15 -2.83 -8.63
N ALA A 17 -2.70 -2.33 -9.74
CA ALA A 17 -2.72 -3.06 -11.02
C ALA A 17 -1.31 -3.35 -11.57
N TYR A 18 -0.31 -2.52 -11.24
CA TYR A 18 1.08 -2.78 -11.58
C TYR A 18 1.78 -3.71 -10.58
N PHE A 19 1.68 -3.43 -9.28
CA PHE A 19 2.42 -4.14 -8.24
C PHE A 19 1.90 -5.56 -7.99
N ILE A 20 0.58 -5.77 -8.03
CA ILE A 20 -0.01 -7.11 -7.81
C ILE A 20 0.60 -8.14 -8.76
N PRO A 21 0.53 -8.01 -10.10
CA PRO A 21 1.10 -9.01 -10.99
C PRO A 21 2.62 -9.07 -10.89
N THR A 22 3.29 -7.91 -10.87
CA THR A 22 4.77 -7.85 -10.88
C THR A 22 5.36 -8.55 -9.65
N TRP A 23 4.87 -8.23 -8.45
CA TRP A 23 5.40 -8.78 -7.21
C TRP A 23 4.87 -10.18 -6.91
N ALA A 24 3.65 -10.52 -7.31
CA ALA A 24 3.14 -11.89 -7.17
C ALA A 24 3.95 -12.87 -8.03
N ILE A 25 4.24 -12.53 -9.29
CA ILE A 25 5.05 -13.38 -10.18
C ILE A 25 6.44 -13.58 -9.57
N LEU A 26 7.07 -12.53 -9.06
CA LEU A 26 8.37 -12.61 -8.39
C LEU A 26 8.33 -13.53 -7.15
N ALA A 27 7.32 -13.37 -6.30
CA ALA A 27 7.16 -14.21 -5.12
C ALA A 27 6.91 -15.69 -5.48
N CYS A 28 6.09 -15.97 -6.49
CA CYS A 28 5.84 -17.31 -6.99
C CYS A 28 7.13 -17.96 -7.55
N ARG A 29 7.97 -17.19 -8.26
CA ARG A 29 9.27 -17.70 -8.75
C ARG A 29 10.21 -18.07 -7.61
N ILE A 30 10.21 -17.28 -6.53
CA ILE A 30 10.99 -17.61 -5.33
C ILE A 30 10.47 -18.88 -4.65
N MET A 31 9.15 -19.08 -4.58
CA MET A 31 8.57 -20.31 -4.01
C MET A 31 9.01 -21.57 -4.78
N VAL A 32 9.06 -21.51 -6.10
CA VAL A 32 9.43 -22.66 -6.94
C VAL A 32 10.94 -22.89 -6.95
N ALA A 33 11.74 -21.83 -7.11
CA ALA A 33 13.19 -21.91 -7.25
C ALA A 33 13.91 -20.77 -6.50
N PRO A 34 14.05 -20.88 -5.16
CA PRO A 34 14.50 -19.76 -4.32
C PRO A 34 15.92 -19.30 -4.62
N ILE A 35 16.84 -20.24 -4.87
CA ILE A 35 18.23 -19.92 -5.19
C ILE A 35 18.31 -19.23 -6.56
N ARG A 36 17.74 -19.83 -7.61
CA ARG A 36 17.78 -19.21 -8.95
C ARG A 36 17.12 -17.83 -8.96
N SER A 37 15.99 -17.68 -8.28
CA SER A 37 15.20 -16.46 -8.29
C SER A 37 15.87 -15.29 -7.55
N ILE A 38 16.78 -15.55 -6.60
CA ILE A 38 17.53 -14.47 -5.92
C ILE A 38 18.61 -13.87 -6.83
N PHE A 39 19.14 -14.63 -7.78
CA PHE A 39 20.15 -14.17 -8.75
C PHE A 39 19.55 -13.55 -10.03
N GLU A 40 18.22 -13.42 -10.11
CA GLU A 40 17.59 -12.72 -11.22
C GLU A 40 17.73 -11.20 -11.04
N ARG A 41 17.72 -10.46 -12.16
CA ARG A 41 17.89 -8.99 -12.20
C ARG A 41 17.17 -8.19 -11.09
N PRO A 42 15.91 -8.49 -10.69
CA PRO A 42 15.23 -7.75 -9.63
C PRO A 42 15.67 -8.07 -8.20
N ASN A 43 16.53 -9.07 -7.98
CA ASN A 43 16.99 -9.51 -6.65
C ASN A 43 18.51 -9.68 -6.56
N VAL A 44 19.24 -9.53 -7.67
CA VAL A 44 20.70 -9.80 -7.75
C VAL A 44 21.50 -8.99 -6.74
N SER A 45 21.10 -7.74 -6.48
CA SER A 45 21.71 -6.88 -5.46
C SER A 45 21.59 -7.46 -4.05
N LEU A 46 20.44 -8.03 -3.70
CA LEU A 46 20.24 -8.70 -2.42
C LEU A 46 21.09 -9.97 -2.32
N ALA A 47 21.19 -10.74 -3.41
CA ALA A 47 21.99 -11.96 -3.42
C ALA A 47 23.48 -11.68 -3.17
N LEU A 48 24.03 -10.71 -3.90
CA LEU A 48 25.40 -10.27 -3.74
C LEU A 48 25.62 -9.64 -2.37
N PHE A 49 24.70 -8.79 -1.88
CA PHE A 49 24.82 -8.21 -0.55
C PHE A 49 24.80 -9.27 0.56
N ALA A 50 23.88 -10.24 0.46
CA ALA A 50 23.76 -11.36 1.39
C ALA A 50 25.00 -12.28 1.37
N SER A 51 25.61 -12.46 0.20
CA SER A 51 26.85 -13.20 0.03
C SER A 51 28.04 -12.44 0.63
N ASP A 52 28.24 -11.21 0.19
CA ASP A 52 29.51 -10.49 0.38
C ASP A 52 29.59 -9.74 1.71
N HIS A 53 28.45 -9.32 2.29
CA HIS A 53 28.45 -8.60 3.56
C HIS A 53 27.97 -9.44 4.75
N LEU A 54 27.04 -10.37 4.52
CA LEU A 54 26.48 -11.22 5.58
C LEU A 54 27.11 -12.61 5.63
N HIS A 55 27.93 -12.97 4.63
CA HIS A 55 28.58 -14.28 4.49
C HIS A 55 27.60 -15.45 4.66
N LEU A 56 26.39 -15.31 4.12
CA LEU A 56 25.33 -16.29 4.30
C LEU A 56 25.62 -17.57 3.51
N ALA A 57 25.61 -18.71 4.20
CA ALA A 57 25.59 -20.02 3.55
C ALA A 57 24.33 -20.20 2.67
N ALA A 58 24.32 -21.20 1.79
CA ALA A 58 23.21 -21.46 0.86
C ALA A 58 21.83 -21.55 1.57
N ILE A 59 21.76 -22.18 2.74
CA ILE A 59 20.52 -22.22 3.56
C ILE A 59 20.07 -20.82 3.98
N GLY A 60 21.02 -19.93 4.30
CA GLY A 60 20.77 -18.54 4.68
C GLY A 60 20.15 -17.75 3.53
N MET A 61 20.69 -17.91 2.31
CA MET A 61 20.12 -17.29 1.11
C MET A 61 18.70 -17.76 0.79
N VAL A 62 18.39 -19.05 1.02
CA VAL A 62 17.03 -19.57 0.82
C VAL A 62 16.05 -18.93 1.81
N ARG A 63 16.46 -18.79 3.08
CA ARG A 63 15.62 -18.15 4.11
C ARG A 63 15.39 -16.67 3.80
N THR A 64 16.41 -15.92 3.38
CA THR A 64 16.25 -14.52 3.00
C THR A 64 15.37 -14.36 1.77
N ALA A 65 15.50 -15.25 0.78
CA ALA A 65 14.60 -15.26 -0.38
C ALA A 65 13.13 -15.47 0.05
N TRP A 66 12.87 -16.44 0.93
CA TRP A 66 11.52 -16.69 1.45
C TRP A 66 10.97 -15.51 2.26
N LEU A 67 11.80 -14.87 3.09
CA LEU A 67 11.40 -13.65 3.81
C LEU A 67 11.07 -12.50 2.84
N LEU A 68 11.84 -12.33 1.77
CA LEU A 68 11.55 -11.33 0.74
C LEU A 68 10.25 -11.66 0.01
N ALA A 69 10.04 -12.92 -0.37
CA ALA A 69 8.81 -13.37 -1.02
C ALA A 69 7.60 -13.12 -0.12
N LEU A 70 7.69 -13.45 1.16
CA LEU A 70 6.66 -13.18 2.15
C LEU A 70 6.38 -11.67 2.26
N GLY A 71 7.43 -10.84 2.38
CA GLY A 71 7.28 -9.38 2.42
C GLY A 71 6.56 -8.82 1.20
N ARG A 72 6.90 -9.29 -0.01
CA ARG A 72 6.21 -8.93 -1.24
C ARG A 72 4.75 -9.38 -1.26
N LEU A 73 4.46 -10.61 -0.81
CA LEU A 73 3.09 -11.13 -0.76
C LEU A 73 2.21 -10.39 0.24
N ILE A 74 2.77 -9.90 1.36
CA ILE A 74 2.03 -9.04 2.30
C ILE A 74 1.58 -7.76 1.60
N VAL A 75 2.49 -7.08 0.89
CA VAL A 75 2.17 -5.84 0.15
C VAL A 75 1.11 -6.11 -0.93
N VAL A 76 1.27 -7.19 -1.70
CA VAL A 76 0.28 -7.63 -2.69
C VAL A 76 -1.08 -7.90 -2.04
N GLY A 77 -1.10 -8.55 -0.88
CA GLY A 77 -2.32 -8.82 -0.11
C GLY A 77 -3.04 -7.55 0.30
N PHE A 78 -2.32 -6.55 0.83
CA PHE A 78 -2.92 -5.26 1.17
C PHE A 78 -3.43 -4.50 -0.06
N PHE A 79 -2.71 -4.54 -1.19
CA PHE A 79 -3.22 -3.98 -2.45
C PHE A 79 -4.49 -4.70 -2.95
N ALA A 80 -4.56 -6.02 -2.82
CA ALA A 80 -5.75 -6.78 -3.18
C ALA A 80 -6.94 -6.44 -2.27
N VAL A 81 -6.72 -6.32 -0.96
CA VAL A 81 -7.73 -5.85 0.00
C VAL A 81 -8.17 -4.43 -0.36
N PHE A 82 -7.24 -3.53 -0.67
CA PHE A 82 -7.56 -2.17 -1.11
C PHE A 82 -8.48 -2.18 -2.34
N ILE A 83 -8.17 -2.95 -3.38
CA ILE A 83 -9.01 -3.06 -4.59
C ILE A 83 -10.39 -3.64 -4.23
N MET A 84 -10.44 -4.69 -3.41
CA MET A 84 -11.69 -5.30 -2.97
C MET A 84 -12.59 -4.31 -2.20
N LEU A 85 -11.99 -3.50 -1.32
CA LEU A 85 -12.69 -2.44 -0.59
C LEU A 85 -13.13 -1.30 -1.51
N LEU A 86 -12.32 -0.97 -2.52
CA LEU A 86 -12.60 0.07 -3.50
C LEU A 86 -13.80 -0.28 -4.40
N THR A 87 -14.00 -1.56 -4.73
CA THR A 87 -15.17 -2.04 -5.48
C THR A 87 -16.46 -1.84 -4.70
N ARG A 88 -16.42 -1.85 -3.36
CA ARG A 88 -17.61 -1.69 -2.50
C ARG A 88 -17.97 -0.20 -2.30
N PRO A 89 -19.09 0.30 -2.85
CA PRO A 89 -19.43 1.73 -2.79
C PRO A 89 -19.64 2.24 -1.36
N ALA A 90 -20.16 1.39 -0.47
CA ALA A 90 -20.40 1.72 0.93
C ALA A 90 -19.10 2.03 1.70
N ILE A 91 -18.02 1.33 1.40
CA ILE A 91 -16.73 1.48 2.09
C ILE A 91 -15.90 2.59 1.42
N ARG A 92 -15.98 2.70 0.08
CA ARG A 92 -15.33 3.76 -0.70
C ARG A 92 -15.75 5.16 -0.23
N ARG A 93 -17.04 5.38 0.02
CA ARG A 93 -17.55 6.70 0.47
C ARG A 93 -17.15 7.06 1.90
N GLY A 94 -16.85 6.06 2.73
CA GLY A 94 -16.45 6.23 4.13
C GLY A 94 -14.94 6.37 4.38
N GLY A 95 -14.11 6.28 3.33
CA GLY A 95 -12.64 6.35 3.46
C GLY A 95 -11.98 5.07 4.00
N GLY A 96 -12.72 3.97 4.14
CA GLY A 96 -12.20 2.73 4.75
C GLY A 96 -11.12 1.99 3.95
N CYS A 97 -10.91 2.34 2.67
CA CYS A 97 -9.83 1.74 1.87
C CYS A 97 -8.46 2.39 2.12
N ASP A 98 -8.43 3.60 2.67
CA ASP A 98 -7.22 4.41 2.80
C ASP A 98 -6.20 3.74 3.77
N GLU A 99 -6.67 3.07 4.82
CA GLU A 99 -5.80 2.35 5.76
C GLU A 99 -5.04 1.21 5.07
N ALA A 100 -5.74 0.38 4.28
CA ALA A 100 -5.12 -0.71 3.54
C ALA A 100 -4.09 -0.19 2.52
N LEU A 101 -4.42 0.91 1.84
CA LEU A 101 -3.50 1.57 0.91
C LEU A 101 -2.26 2.11 1.65
N ALA A 102 -2.43 2.80 2.78
CA ALA A 102 -1.32 3.33 3.56
C ALA A 102 -0.37 2.22 4.06
N VAL A 103 -0.91 1.09 4.51
CA VAL A 103 -0.09 -0.05 4.93
C VAL A 103 0.69 -0.65 3.76
N ALA A 104 0.04 -0.83 2.60
CA ALA A 104 0.71 -1.30 1.38
C ALA A 104 1.85 -0.37 0.97
N LEU A 105 1.60 0.96 0.98
CA LEU A 105 2.58 1.97 0.63
C LEU A 105 3.75 2.01 1.62
N GLY A 106 3.49 1.92 2.93
CA GLY A 106 4.52 1.92 3.95
C GLY A 106 5.46 0.72 3.83
N ILE A 107 4.90 -0.49 3.80
CA ILE A 107 5.69 -1.73 3.71
C ILE A 107 6.38 -1.82 2.35
N GLY A 108 5.67 -1.52 1.26
CA GLY A 108 6.24 -1.52 -0.09
C GLY A 108 7.41 -0.55 -0.22
N SER A 109 7.26 0.68 0.28
CA SER A 109 8.33 1.68 0.23
C SER A 109 9.55 1.25 1.03
N LEU A 110 9.34 0.65 2.21
CA LEU A 110 10.43 0.13 3.03
C LEU A 110 11.20 -0.98 2.30
N ILE A 111 10.50 -1.92 1.65
CA ILE A 111 11.13 -3.00 0.88
C ILE A 111 11.91 -2.42 -0.31
N CYS A 112 11.30 -1.55 -1.12
CA CYS A 112 11.98 -0.93 -2.27
C CYS A 112 13.20 -0.11 -1.81
N PHE A 113 13.08 0.65 -0.72
CA PHE A 113 14.18 1.42 -0.18
C PHE A 113 15.34 0.53 0.29
N ALA A 114 15.05 -0.54 1.04
CA ALA A 114 16.07 -1.49 1.49
C ALA A 114 16.79 -2.15 0.31
N MET A 115 16.03 -2.60 -0.70
CA MET A 115 16.59 -3.22 -1.90
C MET A 115 17.40 -2.23 -2.75
N MET A 116 16.95 -0.98 -2.85
CA MET A 116 17.69 0.10 -3.51
C MET A 116 19.00 0.39 -2.78
N ALA A 117 18.99 0.46 -1.44
CA ALA A 117 20.18 0.69 -0.62
C ALA A 117 21.20 -0.45 -0.80
N MET A 118 20.76 -1.70 -0.77
CA MET A 118 21.63 -2.85 -1.05
C MET A 118 22.21 -2.80 -2.47
N ALA A 119 21.40 -2.42 -3.47
CA ALA A 119 21.88 -2.25 -4.84
C ALA A 119 22.92 -1.12 -4.97
N ALA A 120 22.76 -0.04 -4.22
CA ALA A 120 23.72 1.05 -4.18
C ALA A 120 25.05 0.62 -3.54
N LEU A 121 25.01 -0.19 -2.48
CA LEU A 121 26.20 -0.71 -1.79
C LEU A 121 26.99 -1.71 -2.65
N VAL A 122 26.30 -2.52 -3.45
CA VAL A 122 26.93 -3.52 -4.33
C VAL A 122 27.28 -2.94 -5.71
N HIS A 123 26.97 -1.67 -5.96
CA HIS A 123 27.24 -0.99 -7.24
C HIS A 123 26.54 -1.64 -8.45
N GLU A 124 25.30 -2.10 -8.27
CA GLU A 124 24.45 -2.65 -9.33
C GLU A 124 23.45 -1.59 -9.83
N PRO A 125 23.82 -0.74 -10.83
CA PRO A 125 23.03 0.43 -11.20
C PRO A 125 21.68 0.04 -11.83
N GLU A 126 21.58 -1.12 -12.45
CA GLU A 126 20.32 -1.58 -13.05
C GLU A 126 19.29 -1.97 -11.99
N ALA A 127 19.71 -2.73 -10.97
CA ALA A 127 18.86 -3.10 -9.84
C ALA A 127 18.49 -1.86 -9.01
N MET A 128 19.45 -0.94 -8.82
CA MET A 128 19.19 0.32 -8.12
C MET A 128 18.12 1.15 -8.83
N ARG A 129 18.21 1.31 -10.15
CA ARG A 129 17.21 2.07 -10.94
C ARG A 129 15.82 1.43 -10.87
N LEU A 130 15.74 0.10 -10.92
CA LEU A 130 14.46 -0.61 -10.78
C LEU A 130 13.79 -0.26 -9.43
N HIS A 131 14.48 -0.49 -8.32
CA HIS A 131 13.91 -0.24 -7.00
C HIS A 131 13.67 1.25 -6.73
N ALA A 132 14.47 2.15 -7.31
CA ALA A 132 14.22 3.58 -7.26
C ALA A 132 12.92 3.96 -7.99
N THR A 133 12.63 3.36 -9.16
CA THR A 133 11.37 3.62 -9.87
C THR A 133 10.16 3.07 -9.12
N GLU A 134 10.27 1.87 -8.54
CA GLU A 134 9.22 1.29 -7.70
C GLU A 134 8.96 2.17 -6.47
N LEU A 135 10.02 2.61 -5.79
CA LEU A 135 9.94 3.51 -4.63
C LEU A 135 9.29 4.84 -5.01
N LEU A 136 9.65 5.42 -6.16
CA LEU A 136 9.07 6.68 -6.64
C LEU A 136 7.56 6.55 -6.92
N MET A 137 7.12 5.44 -7.50
CA MET A 137 5.70 5.16 -7.74
C MET A 137 4.91 5.06 -6.42
N LEU A 138 5.47 4.35 -5.44
CA LEU A 138 4.86 4.20 -4.10
C LEU A 138 4.83 5.54 -3.36
N LEU A 139 5.94 6.25 -3.31
CA LEU A 139 6.06 7.53 -2.61
C LEU A 139 5.20 8.61 -3.26
N GLY A 140 5.11 8.65 -4.59
CA GLY A 140 4.22 9.58 -5.31
C GLY A 140 2.76 9.39 -4.91
N THR A 141 2.31 8.13 -4.77
CA THR A 141 0.96 7.83 -4.29
C THR A 141 0.77 8.20 -2.82
N ALA A 142 1.77 7.95 -1.98
CA ALA A 142 1.75 8.35 -0.56
C ALA A 142 1.65 9.88 -0.41
N ILE A 143 2.38 10.65 -1.23
CA ILE A 143 2.33 12.12 -1.22
C ILE A 143 0.95 12.61 -1.64
N VAL A 144 0.38 12.05 -2.72
CA VAL A 144 -0.98 12.40 -3.15
C VAL A 144 -1.99 12.12 -2.04
N MET A 145 -1.88 10.98 -1.37
CA MET A 145 -2.73 10.61 -0.24
C MET A 145 -2.56 11.55 0.97
N LEU A 146 -1.35 12.05 1.21
CA LEU A 146 -1.05 12.99 2.30
C LEU A 146 -1.62 14.40 2.03
N VAL A 147 -1.59 14.84 0.77
CA VAL A 147 -2.04 16.17 0.35
C VAL A 147 -3.55 16.21 0.12
N GLU A 148 -4.14 15.11 -0.37
CA GLU A 148 -5.58 15.03 -0.60
C GLU A 148 -6.34 14.91 0.73
N ARG A 149 -7.25 15.85 0.99
CA ARG A 149 -8.04 15.85 2.23
C ARG A 149 -8.78 14.50 2.42
N PRO A 150 -8.76 13.91 3.63
CA PRO A 150 -9.46 12.66 3.90
C PRO A 150 -10.96 12.83 3.63
N ALA A 151 -11.58 11.80 3.06
CA ALA A 151 -13.01 11.79 2.80
C ALA A 151 -13.75 12.10 4.10
N LYS A 152 -14.55 13.17 4.11
CA LYS A 152 -15.27 13.61 5.30
C LYS A 152 -16.17 12.46 5.74
N ARG A 153 -15.82 11.80 6.85
CA ARG A 153 -16.67 10.80 7.48
C ARG A 153 -18.02 11.49 7.71
N GLN A 154 -19.07 11.08 7.01
CA GLN A 154 -20.44 11.45 7.36
C GLN A 154 -20.78 10.72 8.68
N ALA A 155 -20.10 11.10 9.75
CA ALA A 155 -20.49 10.74 11.10
C ALA A 155 -21.64 11.69 11.45
N GLY A 156 -22.87 11.17 11.38
CA GLY A 156 -24.02 11.71 12.10
C GLY A 156 -24.70 12.96 11.51
N GLN A 157 -25.41 12.83 10.40
CA GLN A 157 -26.73 13.49 10.26
C GLN A 157 -27.84 12.55 10.76
N GLY A 158 -27.63 12.00 11.96
CA GLY A 158 -28.52 11.04 12.61
C GLY A 158 -28.65 11.24 14.12
N THR A 159 -28.08 12.32 14.64
CA THR A 159 -28.48 12.83 15.96
C THR A 159 -29.04 14.21 15.69
N GLN A 160 -30.33 14.22 15.32
CA GLN A 160 -31.18 15.32 15.73
C GLN A 160 -30.96 15.42 17.23
N THR A 161 -30.21 16.43 17.68
CA THR A 161 -30.44 17.00 19.00
C THR A 161 -31.93 17.25 19.03
N PRO A 162 -32.74 16.58 19.88
CA PRO A 162 -34.07 17.10 20.13
C PRO A 162 -33.80 18.50 20.64
N ALA A 163 -34.18 19.50 19.85
CA ALA A 163 -34.41 20.81 20.42
C ALA A 163 -35.33 20.51 21.59
N LEU A 164 -34.82 20.65 22.82
CA LEU A 164 -35.66 20.90 23.97
C LEU A 164 -36.36 22.20 23.63
N GLY A 165 -37.45 22.06 22.87
CA GLY A 165 -38.38 23.12 22.59
C GLY A 165 -38.81 23.61 23.95
N GLU A 166 -38.38 24.81 24.27
CA GLU A 166 -39.07 25.64 25.23
C GLU A 166 -40.58 25.48 24.99
N PRO A 167 -41.37 25.10 25.98
CA PRO A 167 -42.81 25.12 25.84
C PRO A 167 -43.27 26.59 25.81
N GLN A 168 -43.12 27.23 24.65
CA GLN A 168 -44.00 28.31 24.23
C GLN A 168 -45.39 27.72 23.96
N LEU A 169 -46.10 27.39 25.03
CA LEU A 169 -47.55 27.23 25.03
C LEU A 169 -48.09 28.29 26.00
N LEU A 170 -48.35 29.47 25.46
CA LEU A 170 -49.68 29.88 25.01
C LEU A 170 -50.42 30.59 26.15
N HIS A 171 -50.06 31.85 26.28
CA HIS A 171 -50.98 32.91 26.64
C HIS A 171 -52.27 32.74 25.81
N ARG A 172 -53.34 32.27 26.44
CA ARG A 172 -54.71 32.36 25.90
C ARG A 172 -55.68 32.56 27.06
N GLU A 173 -55.81 33.81 27.50
CA GLU A 173 -57.11 34.29 27.99
C GLU A 173 -58.10 34.27 26.82
N PRO A 174 -59.39 33.98 27.07
CA PRO A 174 -60.32 35.08 27.36
C PRO A 174 -61.46 34.77 28.35
N ALA A 175 -62.00 35.87 28.89
CA ALA A 175 -63.29 36.10 29.56
C ALA A 175 -63.38 35.81 31.07
#